data_AF-A0A7X6UUA1-F1
#
_entry.id   AF-A0A7X6UUA1-F1
#
_cell.length_a   1.000
_cell.length_b   1.000
_cell.length_c   1.000
_cell.angle_alpha   90.00
_cell.angle_beta   90.00
_cell.angle_gamma   90.00
#
_symmetry.space_group_name_H-M   'P 1'
#
loop_
_entity.id
_entity.type
_entity.pdbx_description
1 polymer ?
#
loop_
_entity_poly.entity_id
_entity_poly.type
_entity_poly.pdbx_seq_one_letter_code
_entity_poly.pdbx_strand_id
1 'polypeptide(L)'
;MSKDQLIYRGKSKDVYAVHEVPYAGKYRLVFSYRATGYIANGQVVFDPGRDVVVGAIAGKGATACRFATHFFRLLQAKGIPSHYIETVSENEMIVEPATPLGMPVESPEFPGAAPLLNLEFTWRNNATGSFWRRYPFVRPGKNLRMIVEIWTKGDTDTLITLEALAATGALRRDEIERSIALVQDIATIVSQEFAAHGLHVVDGKFELGRLQGAADKIVIIDEISPDVLRVCRGYVPDAEGHCQAYQQCVRTALVDGRRTIENKYVVPAPDFMSMFR
;
A
#
# COMPACT_ATOMS: atom_id res chain seq x y z
N MET A 1 7.92 -23.97 -10.44
CA MET A 1 8.82 -23.53 -9.35
C MET A 1 8.67 -24.50 -8.20
N SER A 2 9.77 -24.97 -7.61
CA SER A 2 9.72 -25.95 -6.51
C SER A 2 9.22 -25.28 -5.21
N LYS A 3 8.68 -26.07 -4.27
CA LYS A 3 8.30 -25.55 -2.95
C LYS A 3 9.51 -25.03 -2.17
N ASP A 4 10.69 -25.57 -2.46
CA ASP A 4 11.93 -25.28 -1.73
C ASP A 4 12.46 -23.86 -1.99
N GLN A 5 11.96 -23.18 -3.03
CA GLN A 5 12.31 -21.79 -3.37
C GLN A 5 11.34 -20.77 -2.74
N LEU A 6 10.25 -21.19 -2.10
CA LEU A 6 9.24 -20.28 -1.54
C LEU A 6 9.77 -19.60 -0.28
N ILE A 7 9.88 -18.27 -0.33
CA ILE A 7 10.30 -17.43 0.81
C ILE A 7 9.09 -16.99 1.63
N TYR A 8 8.04 -16.54 0.95
CA TYR A 8 6.84 -16.03 1.60
C TYR A 8 5.61 -16.29 0.73
N ARG A 9 4.50 -16.69 1.36
CA ARG A 9 3.20 -16.81 0.71
C ARG A 9 2.23 -15.82 1.32
N GLY A 10 1.93 -14.77 0.57
CA GLY A 10 0.94 -13.77 0.93
C GLY A 10 -0.47 -14.14 0.48
N LYS A 11 -1.39 -13.17 0.62
CA LYS A 11 -2.79 -13.30 0.18
C LYS A 11 -2.93 -13.15 -1.34
N SER A 12 -2.24 -12.16 -1.91
CA SER A 12 -2.29 -11.83 -3.34
C SER A 12 -1.03 -12.25 -4.10
N LYS A 13 0.09 -12.51 -3.42
CA LYS A 13 1.39 -12.79 -4.05
C LYS A 13 2.17 -13.86 -3.32
N ASP A 14 2.98 -14.60 -4.05
CA ASP A 14 4.02 -15.49 -3.51
C ASP A 14 5.40 -14.92 -3.87
N VAL A 15 6.36 -15.04 -2.97
CA VAL A 15 7.75 -14.58 -3.14
C VAL A 15 8.65 -15.79 -3.14
N TYR A 16 9.49 -15.90 -4.17
CA TYR A 16 10.42 -17.00 -4.34
C TYR A 16 11.86 -16.51 -4.50
N ALA A 17 12.81 -17.24 -3.96
CA ALA A 17 14.21 -17.06 -4.30
C ALA A 17 14.49 -17.55 -5.72
N VAL A 18 15.35 -16.83 -6.43
CA VAL A 18 15.81 -17.22 -7.77
C VAL A 18 17.24 -17.72 -7.66
N HIS A 19 17.49 -18.94 -8.17
CA HIS A 19 18.82 -19.56 -8.15
C HIS A 19 19.46 -19.62 -9.53
N GLU A 20 18.66 -19.40 -10.58
CA GLU A 20 19.06 -19.50 -11.97
C GLU A 20 19.48 -18.15 -12.56
N VAL A 21 20.48 -18.16 -13.45
CA VAL A 21 20.90 -16.98 -14.21
C VAL A 21 19.80 -16.54 -15.21
N PRO A 22 19.66 -15.23 -15.51
CA PRO A 22 20.54 -14.12 -15.10
C PRO A 22 20.21 -13.52 -13.71
N TYR A 23 19.17 -14.00 -13.02
CA TYR A 23 18.64 -13.38 -11.79
C TYR A 23 19.01 -14.13 -10.51
N ALA A 24 20.07 -14.94 -10.53
CA ALA A 24 20.51 -15.69 -9.36
C ALA A 24 20.78 -14.73 -8.17
N GLY A 25 20.22 -15.07 -7.00
CA GLY A 25 20.30 -14.24 -5.79
C GLY A 25 19.25 -13.13 -5.70
N LYS A 26 18.34 -13.01 -6.68
CA LYS A 26 17.20 -12.09 -6.64
C LYS A 26 15.93 -12.78 -6.14
N TYR A 27 14.87 -12.00 -5.92
CA TYR A 27 13.55 -12.55 -5.62
C TYR A 27 12.61 -12.41 -6.82
N ARG A 28 11.64 -13.33 -6.88
CA ARG A 28 10.56 -13.34 -7.85
C ARG A 28 9.23 -13.21 -7.13
N LEU A 29 8.51 -12.14 -7.42
CA LEU A 29 7.13 -11.92 -6.99
C LEU A 29 6.20 -12.52 -8.05
N VAL A 30 5.41 -13.51 -7.63
CA VAL A 30 4.38 -14.14 -8.46
C VAL A 30 3.02 -13.62 -8.01
N PHE A 31 2.39 -12.81 -8.84
CA PHE A 31 1.07 -12.25 -8.60
C PHE A 31 0.02 -13.33 -8.83
N SER A 32 -0.71 -13.68 -7.77
CA SER A 32 -1.63 -14.82 -7.77
C SER A 32 -3.06 -14.42 -8.20
N TYR A 33 -3.83 -15.41 -8.65
CA TYR A 33 -5.24 -15.24 -8.97
C TYR A 33 -6.14 -15.25 -7.72
N ARG A 34 -5.58 -15.44 -6.52
CA ARG A 34 -6.34 -15.55 -5.27
C ARG A 34 -7.06 -14.26 -4.96
N ALA A 35 -8.30 -14.38 -4.52
CA ALA A 35 -9.15 -13.26 -4.17
C ALA A 35 -9.73 -13.45 -2.77
N THR A 36 -9.74 -12.36 -2.02
CA THR A 36 -10.26 -12.30 -0.67
C THR A 36 -11.73 -11.92 -0.68
N GLY A 37 -12.45 -12.27 0.40
CA GLY A 37 -13.88 -12.04 0.49
C GLY A 37 -14.53 -12.80 1.63
N TYR A 38 -15.83 -13.09 1.48
CA TYR A 38 -16.62 -13.88 2.43
C TYR A 38 -17.64 -14.74 1.71
N ILE A 39 -18.22 -15.71 2.42
CA ILE A 39 -19.32 -16.52 1.91
C ILE A 39 -20.62 -15.96 2.51
N ALA A 40 -21.55 -15.57 1.65
CA ALA A 40 -22.90 -15.18 2.03
C ALA A 40 -23.91 -16.05 1.29
N ASN A 41 -24.83 -16.68 2.04
CA ASN A 41 -25.85 -17.59 1.50
C ASN A 41 -25.28 -18.69 0.59
N GLY A 42 -24.10 -19.24 0.95
CA GLY A 42 -23.41 -20.27 0.17
C GLY A 42 -22.72 -19.78 -1.10
N GLN A 43 -22.75 -18.48 -1.39
CA GLN A 43 -22.09 -17.88 -2.54
C GLN A 43 -20.85 -17.07 -2.13
N VAL A 44 -19.80 -17.15 -2.95
CA VAL A 44 -18.58 -16.37 -2.76
C VAL A 44 -18.84 -14.92 -3.13
N VAL A 45 -18.62 -14.01 -2.18
CA VAL A 45 -18.62 -12.57 -2.39
C VAL A 45 -17.18 -12.09 -2.29
N PHE A 46 -16.61 -11.64 -3.40
CA PHE A 46 -15.26 -11.07 -3.41
C PHE A 46 -15.28 -9.67 -2.78
N ASP A 47 -14.41 -9.47 -1.80
CA ASP A 47 -14.24 -8.23 -1.06
C ASP A 47 -12.74 -8.06 -0.75
N PRO A 48 -12.01 -7.18 -1.49
CA PRO A 48 -10.57 -7.00 -1.31
C PRO A 48 -10.21 -6.43 0.07
N GLY A 49 -11.19 -5.87 0.82
CA GLY A 49 -11.00 -5.39 2.19
C GLY A 49 -11.02 -6.49 3.25
N ARG A 50 -11.12 -7.78 2.86
CA ARG A 50 -11.09 -8.93 3.77
C ARG A 50 -9.74 -9.65 3.75
N ASP A 51 -9.48 -10.37 4.84
CA ASP A 51 -8.22 -11.09 5.04
C ASP A 51 -8.27 -12.57 4.67
N VAL A 52 -9.44 -13.08 4.29
CA VAL A 52 -9.66 -14.50 3.99
C VAL A 52 -9.74 -14.70 2.49
N VAL A 53 -8.91 -15.61 1.95
CA VAL A 53 -8.99 -16.04 0.54
C VAL A 53 -10.19 -16.96 0.37
N VAL A 54 -11.13 -16.58 -0.49
CA VAL A 54 -12.41 -17.30 -0.70
C VAL A 54 -12.58 -17.84 -2.11
N GLY A 55 -11.63 -17.56 -3.00
CA GLY A 55 -11.66 -18.07 -4.37
C GLY A 55 -10.52 -17.52 -5.23
N ALA A 56 -10.70 -17.63 -6.53
CA ALA A 56 -9.77 -17.10 -7.53
C ALA A 56 -10.51 -16.33 -8.63
N ILE A 57 -9.87 -15.28 -9.14
CA ILE A 57 -10.34 -14.46 -10.25
C ILE A 57 -9.31 -14.58 -11.38
N ALA A 58 -9.71 -15.18 -12.51
CA ALA A 58 -8.85 -15.32 -13.68
C ALA A 58 -8.33 -13.95 -14.15
N GLY A 59 -7.04 -13.89 -14.52
CA GLY A 59 -6.40 -12.65 -14.98
C GLY A 59 -6.10 -11.60 -13.90
N LYS A 60 -6.54 -11.80 -12.64
CA LYS A 60 -6.26 -10.85 -11.53
C LYS A 60 -4.76 -10.62 -11.34
N GLY A 61 -3.99 -11.71 -11.22
CA GLY A 61 -2.55 -11.63 -10.99
C GLY A 61 -1.81 -10.86 -12.09
N ALA A 62 -2.14 -11.16 -13.36
CA ALA A 62 -1.56 -10.47 -14.49
C ALA A 62 -1.91 -8.97 -14.53
N THR A 63 -3.15 -8.62 -14.19
CA THR A 63 -3.59 -7.22 -14.16
C THR A 63 -2.92 -6.44 -13.02
N ALA A 64 -2.79 -7.05 -11.84
CA ALA A 64 -2.06 -6.45 -10.72
C ALA A 64 -0.56 -6.26 -11.05
N CYS A 65 0.07 -7.25 -11.67
CA CYS A 65 1.48 -7.17 -12.06
C CYS A 65 1.72 -6.07 -13.11
N ARG A 66 0.87 -5.96 -14.14
CA ARG A 66 0.96 -4.87 -15.13
C ARG A 66 0.83 -3.49 -14.48
N PHE A 67 -0.15 -3.32 -13.59
CA PHE A 67 -0.34 -2.06 -12.88
C PHE A 67 0.89 -1.71 -12.02
N ALA A 68 1.41 -2.66 -11.24
CA ALA A 68 2.63 -2.46 -10.46
C ALA A 68 3.84 -2.14 -11.36
N THR A 69 3.96 -2.83 -12.50
CA THR A 69 5.01 -2.63 -13.50
C THR A 69 5.02 -1.20 -14.04
N HIS A 70 3.83 -0.66 -14.37
CA HIS A 70 3.68 0.72 -14.86
C HIS A 70 4.31 1.71 -13.89
N PHE A 71 3.88 1.67 -12.62
CA PHE A 71 4.37 2.61 -11.61
C PHE A 71 5.85 2.38 -11.29
N PHE A 72 6.33 1.14 -11.16
CA PHE A 72 7.76 0.92 -10.88
C PHE A 72 8.67 1.40 -12.02
N ARG A 73 8.27 1.21 -13.28
CA ARG A 73 9.00 1.78 -14.42
C ARG A 73 8.99 3.30 -14.41
N LEU A 74 7.85 3.90 -14.07
CA LEU A 74 7.74 5.36 -13.92
C LEU A 74 8.64 5.88 -12.80
N LEU A 75 8.65 5.22 -11.64
CA LEU A 75 9.55 5.54 -10.52
C LEU A 75 11.03 5.43 -10.93
N GLN A 76 11.41 4.35 -11.61
CA GLN A 76 12.76 4.14 -12.13
C GLN A 76 13.17 5.26 -13.10
N ALA A 77 12.29 5.64 -14.03
CA ALA A 77 12.53 6.75 -14.97
C ALA A 77 12.70 8.11 -14.27
N LYS A 78 12.14 8.27 -13.07
CA LYS A 78 12.29 9.46 -12.21
C LYS A 78 13.42 9.34 -11.19
N GLY A 79 14.18 8.25 -11.19
CA GLY A 79 15.28 8.02 -10.26
C GLY A 79 14.85 7.70 -8.82
N ILE A 80 13.58 7.32 -8.61
CA ILE A 80 13.07 6.96 -7.29
C ILE A 80 13.48 5.52 -6.97
N PRO A 81 14.13 5.27 -5.82
CA PRO A 81 14.65 3.95 -5.50
C PRO A 81 13.52 2.98 -5.13
N SER A 82 13.52 1.83 -5.78
CA SER A 82 12.60 0.71 -5.51
C SER A 82 13.36 -0.62 -5.54
N HIS A 83 12.71 -1.69 -5.09
CA HIS A 83 13.24 -3.05 -5.28
C HIS A 83 13.05 -3.59 -6.71
N TYR A 84 12.32 -2.89 -7.58
CA TYR A 84 11.98 -3.40 -8.91
C TYR A 84 13.22 -3.54 -9.79
N ILE A 85 13.34 -4.69 -10.47
CA ILE A 85 14.36 -4.92 -11.51
C ILE A 85 13.68 -4.99 -12.87
N GLU A 86 12.81 -5.98 -13.06
CA GLU A 86 12.16 -6.25 -14.35
C GLU A 86 10.88 -7.07 -14.18
N THR A 87 9.97 -6.94 -15.14
CA THR A 87 8.77 -7.79 -15.27
C THR A 87 9.04 -8.84 -16.34
N VAL A 88 9.12 -10.11 -15.93
CA VAL A 88 9.60 -11.22 -16.79
C VAL A 88 8.48 -12.06 -17.39
N SER A 89 7.26 -11.92 -16.89
CA SER A 89 6.05 -12.52 -17.47
C SER A 89 4.83 -11.68 -17.13
N GLU A 90 3.64 -12.07 -17.62
CA GLU A 90 2.41 -11.31 -17.37
C GLU A 90 2.09 -11.11 -15.89
N ASN A 91 2.52 -12.02 -15.01
CA ASN A 91 2.23 -12.00 -13.58
C ASN A 91 3.48 -12.20 -12.69
N GLU A 92 4.69 -12.09 -13.24
CA GLU A 92 5.94 -12.27 -12.51
C GLU A 92 6.88 -11.08 -12.63
N MET A 93 7.41 -10.67 -11.49
CA MET A 93 8.34 -9.55 -11.36
C MET A 93 9.60 -10.00 -10.62
N ILE A 94 10.76 -9.65 -11.15
CA ILE A 94 12.05 -9.82 -10.49
C ILE A 94 12.35 -8.56 -9.69
N VAL A 95 12.76 -8.75 -8.44
CA VAL A 95 13.07 -7.67 -7.51
C VAL A 95 14.38 -7.94 -6.76
N GLU A 96 15.02 -6.87 -6.33
CA GLU A 96 16.10 -6.92 -5.35
C GLU A 96 15.57 -7.46 -4.02
N PRO A 97 16.30 -8.38 -3.35
CA PRO A 97 15.96 -8.80 -2.01
C PRO A 97 15.95 -7.60 -1.05
N ALA A 98 14.85 -7.45 -0.31
CA ALA A 98 14.68 -6.42 0.70
C ALA A 98 14.02 -7.01 1.94
N THR A 99 14.43 -6.50 3.10
CA THR A 99 13.81 -6.84 4.39
C THR A 99 12.80 -5.74 4.74
N PRO A 100 11.52 -6.08 4.98
CA PRO A 100 10.52 -5.10 5.44
C PRO A 100 10.96 -4.36 6.70
N LEU A 101 10.42 -3.16 6.92
CA LEU A 101 10.78 -2.34 8.09
C LEU A 101 10.13 -2.92 9.34
N GLY A 102 10.82 -3.86 9.98
CA GLY A 102 10.38 -4.55 11.18
C GLY A 102 11.41 -4.50 12.30
N MET A 103 11.04 -5.10 13.43
CA MET A 103 11.87 -5.18 14.64
C MET A 103 11.63 -6.53 15.32
N PRO A 104 12.69 -7.25 15.72
CA PRO A 104 12.53 -8.49 16.50
C PRO A 104 11.95 -8.21 17.88
N VAL A 105 11.50 -9.27 18.56
CA VAL A 105 11.10 -9.18 19.96
C VAL A 105 12.34 -8.94 20.83
N GLU A 106 12.32 -7.90 21.66
CA GLU A 106 13.44 -7.61 22.58
C GLU A 106 13.47 -8.53 23.81
N SER A 107 12.29 -8.93 24.30
CA SER A 107 12.15 -9.73 25.52
C SER A 107 11.15 -10.88 25.30
N PRO A 108 11.52 -11.90 24.50
CA PRO A 108 10.63 -13.01 24.15
C PRO A 108 10.20 -13.89 25.33
N GLU A 109 10.86 -13.76 26.48
CA GLU A 109 10.51 -14.43 27.73
C GLU A 109 9.20 -13.93 28.36
N PHE A 110 8.72 -12.73 28.00
CA PHE A 110 7.48 -12.18 28.52
C PHE A 110 6.27 -12.65 27.69
N PRO A 111 5.26 -13.30 28.31
CA PRO A 111 4.04 -13.69 27.61
C PRO A 111 3.36 -12.49 26.94
N GLY A 112 3.10 -12.61 25.64
CA GLY A 112 2.47 -11.56 24.82
C GLY A 112 3.44 -10.65 24.06
N ALA A 113 4.76 -10.77 24.28
CA ALA A 113 5.75 -10.08 23.46
C ALA A 113 5.71 -10.59 22.01
N ALA A 114 5.72 -9.67 21.04
CA ALA A 114 5.56 -9.99 19.62
C ALA A 114 6.42 -9.06 18.74
N PRO A 115 6.93 -9.55 17.60
CA PRO A 115 7.79 -8.74 16.73
C PRO A 115 6.97 -7.72 15.97
N LEU A 116 7.60 -6.61 15.58
CA LEU A 116 7.07 -5.75 14.54
C LEU A 116 7.40 -6.38 13.19
N LEU A 117 6.40 -6.90 12.50
CA LEU A 117 6.61 -7.62 11.24
C LEU A 117 6.91 -6.69 10.07
N ASN A 118 6.19 -5.57 9.98
CA ASN A 118 6.36 -4.56 8.94
C ASN A 118 5.70 -3.23 9.34
N LEU A 119 6.01 -2.17 8.60
CA LEU A 119 5.37 -0.87 8.67
C LEU A 119 4.70 -0.54 7.34
N GLU A 120 3.52 0.06 7.42
CA GLU A 120 2.78 0.58 6.30
C GLU A 120 2.72 2.11 6.37
N PHE A 121 3.13 2.77 5.30
CA PHE A 121 3.20 4.22 5.19
C PHE A 121 1.98 4.72 4.44
N THR A 122 0.98 5.18 5.19
CA THR A 122 -0.25 5.73 4.62
C THR A 122 -0.08 7.23 4.40
N TRP A 123 -0.08 7.66 3.15
CA TRP A 123 -0.06 9.08 2.80
C TRP A 123 -1.47 9.57 2.47
N ARG A 124 -1.79 10.84 2.78
CA ARG A 124 -3.15 11.38 2.58
C ARG A 124 -3.15 12.77 1.95
N ASN A 125 -3.76 12.90 0.78
CA ASN A 125 -4.08 14.20 0.19
C ASN A 125 -5.29 14.84 0.87
N ASN A 126 -6.34 14.06 1.20
CA ASN A 126 -7.56 14.61 1.80
C ASN A 126 -8.10 13.81 2.99
N ALA A 127 -8.76 14.51 3.91
CA ALA A 127 -9.40 13.92 5.07
C ALA A 127 -10.59 13.03 4.68
N THR A 128 -10.45 11.72 4.84
CA THR A 128 -11.54 10.73 4.76
C THR A 128 -11.17 9.46 5.55
N GLY A 129 -11.95 8.39 5.41
CA GLY A 129 -11.56 7.06 5.84
C GLY A 129 -11.20 6.98 7.33
N SER A 130 -10.13 6.25 7.65
CA SER A 130 -9.65 6.11 9.04
C SER A 130 -9.17 7.44 9.63
N PHE A 131 -8.62 8.35 8.83
CA PHE A 131 -8.23 9.68 9.30
C PHE A 131 -9.42 10.43 9.89
N TRP A 132 -10.50 10.56 9.13
CA TRP A 132 -11.68 11.31 9.59
C TRP A 132 -12.36 10.63 10.78
N ARG A 133 -12.42 9.30 10.81
CA ARG A 133 -13.00 8.57 11.96
C ARG A 133 -12.26 8.87 13.27
N ARG A 134 -10.94 9.08 13.22
CA ARG A 134 -10.13 9.48 14.37
C ARG A 134 -10.21 10.96 14.69
N TYR A 135 -10.33 11.80 13.66
CA TYR A 135 -10.37 13.26 13.78
C TYR A 135 -11.69 13.83 13.23
N PRO A 136 -12.85 13.51 13.85
CA PRO A 136 -14.17 13.88 13.32
C PRO A 136 -14.45 15.39 13.36
N PHE A 137 -13.62 16.15 14.07
CA PHE A 137 -13.62 17.62 14.07
C PHE A 137 -12.99 18.22 12.80
N VAL A 138 -12.41 17.40 11.92
CA VAL A 138 -11.89 17.83 10.62
C VAL A 138 -12.98 17.72 9.56
N ARG A 139 -13.12 18.75 8.73
CA ARG A 139 -14.02 18.73 7.56
C ARG A 139 -13.61 17.60 6.58
N PRO A 140 -14.53 16.72 6.15
CA PRO A 140 -14.26 15.75 5.08
C PRO A 140 -13.77 16.45 3.81
N GLY A 141 -12.81 15.85 3.10
CA GLY A 141 -12.23 16.45 1.89
C GLY A 141 -11.23 17.58 2.16
N LYS A 142 -10.97 17.97 3.42
CA LYS A 142 -9.90 18.92 3.77
C LYS A 142 -8.57 18.43 3.22
N ASN A 143 -7.89 19.28 2.44
CA ASN A 143 -6.49 19.09 2.06
C ASN A 143 -5.61 18.90 3.30
N LEU A 144 -4.94 17.76 3.34
CA LEU A 144 -3.99 17.41 4.41
C LEU A 144 -2.55 17.67 3.99
N ARG A 145 -2.30 18.20 2.78
CA ARG A 145 -0.96 18.51 2.28
C ARG A 145 -0.03 17.29 2.32
N MET A 146 -0.57 16.12 1.97
CA MET A 146 0.20 14.87 1.88
C MET A 146 0.91 14.50 3.20
N ILE A 147 0.17 14.50 4.32
CA ILE A 147 0.69 13.90 5.55
C ILE A 147 1.01 12.42 5.31
N VAL A 148 2.02 11.93 6.02
CA VAL A 148 2.37 10.51 6.07
C VAL A 148 2.16 9.99 7.50
N GLU A 149 1.34 8.97 7.63
CA GLU A 149 1.07 8.24 8.86
C GLU A 149 1.70 6.85 8.78
N ILE A 150 2.33 6.39 9.86
CA ILE A 150 2.97 5.08 9.91
C ILE A 150 2.13 4.13 10.75
N TRP A 151 1.88 2.93 10.23
CA TRP A 151 1.05 1.90 10.84
C TRP A 151 1.83 0.59 10.98
N THR A 152 1.69 -0.10 12.10
CA THR A 152 2.21 -1.45 12.26
C THR A 152 1.35 -2.44 11.49
N LYS A 153 1.95 -3.37 10.76
CA LYS A 153 1.20 -4.45 10.10
C LYS A 153 0.98 -5.63 11.05
N GLY A 154 -0.28 -6.00 11.30
CA GLY A 154 -0.62 -7.11 12.20
C GLY A 154 -2.09 -7.54 12.09
N ASP A 155 -2.58 -8.25 13.10
CA ASP A 155 -4.02 -8.62 13.17
C ASP A 155 -4.92 -7.38 13.29
N THR A 156 -4.40 -6.31 13.89
CA THR A 156 -5.01 -4.99 13.89
C THR A 156 -3.94 -3.95 13.63
N ASP A 157 -4.02 -3.30 12.47
CA ASP A 157 -3.08 -2.25 12.13
C ASP A 157 -3.20 -1.09 13.13
N THR A 158 -2.08 -0.76 13.77
CA THR A 158 -2.03 0.24 14.84
C THR A 158 -1.19 1.41 14.38
N LEU A 159 -1.72 2.63 14.52
CA LEU A 159 -0.93 3.84 14.26
C LEU A 159 0.17 3.94 15.31
N ILE A 160 1.40 4.12 14.84
CA ILE A 160 2.53 4.45 15.68
C ILE A 160 2.97 5.89 15.38
N THR A 161 3.17 6.69 16.43
CA THR A 161 3.66 8.07 16.25
C THR A 161 5.14 8.04 15.86
N LEU A 162 5.63 9.11 15.24
CA LEU A 162 7.04 9.19 14.83
C LEU A 162 7.97 9.16 16.05
N GLU A 163 7.56 9.79 17.16
CA GLU A 163 8.28 9.76 18.43
C GLU A 163 8.32 8.37 19.03
N ALA A 164 7.18 7.66 19.04
CA ALA A 164 7.12 6.28 19.54
C ALA A 164 7.98 5.35 18.68
N LEU A 165 7.90 5.48 17.35
CA LEU A 165 8.69 4.69 16.41
C LEU A 165 10.20 4.88 16.59
N ALA A 166 10.63 6.12 16.89
CA ALA A 166 12.02 6.41 17.23
C ALA A 166 12.40 5.87 18.61
N ALA A 167 11.52 6.02 19.61
CA ALA A 167 11.78 5.61 20.98
C ALA A 167 11.86 4.09 21.14
N THR A 168 11.09 3.32 20.35
CA THR A 168 11.18 1.86 20.33
C THR A 168 12.43 1.36 19.61
N GLY A 169 13.15 2.21 18.89
CA GLY A 169 14.31 1.81 18.08
C GLY A 169 13.96 1.10 16.77
N ALA A 170 12.67 1.02 16.41
CA ALA A 170 12.23 0.39 15.17
C ALA A 170 12.73 1.11 13.92
N LEU A 171 12.82 2.45 13.97
CA LEU A 171 13.54 3.28 12.99
C LEU A 171 14.29 4.41 13.69
N ARG A 172 15.45 4.78 13.17
CA ARG A 172 16.14 6.00 13.61
C ARG A 172 15.41 7.24 13.07
N ARG A 173 15.61 8.40 13.71
CA ARG A 173 14.98 9.67 13.27
C ARG A 173 15.31 10.02 11.82
N ASP A 174 16.57 9.84 11.41
CA ASP A 174 17.01 10.08 10.03
C ASP A 174 16.37 9.11 9.02
N GLU A 175 16.06 7.88 9.44
CA GLU A 175 15.35 6.90 8.61
C GLU A 175 13.87 7.25 8.47
N ILE A 176 13.26 7.76 9.54
CA ILE A 176 11.86 8.22 9.54
C ILE A 176 11.71 9.39 8.56
N GLU A 177 12.57 10.40 8.66
CA GLU A 177 12.55 11.57 7.78
C GLU A 177 12.75 11.18 6.31
N ARG A 178 13.74 10.32 6.02
CA ARG A 178 13.99 9.81 4.65
C ARG A 178 12.82 8.97 4.13
N SER A 179 12.19 8.17 4.98
CA SER A 179 11.03 7.35 4.60
C SER A 179 9.82 8.22 4.27
N ILE A 180 9.56 9.27 5.05
CA ILE A 180 8.49 10.24 4.79
C ILE A 180 8.73 10.96 3.46
N ALA A 181 9.94 11.46 3.23
CA ALA A 181 10.30 12.14 1.99
C ALA A 181 10.12 11.21 0.78
N LEU A 182 10.64 9.98 0.85
CA LEU A 182 10.47 8.98 -0.20
C LEU A 182 8.99 8.69 -0.50
N VAL A 183 8.16 8.54 0.53
CA VAL A 183 6.72 8.31 0.38
C VAL A 183 6.03 9.51 -0.28
N GLN A 184 6.41 10.73 0.08
CA GLN A 184 5.87 11.96 -0.52
C GLN A 184 6.26 12.11 -2.00
N ASP A 185 7.51 11.77 -2.36
CA ASP A 185 7.97 11.78 -3.75
C ASP A 185 7.19 10.76 -4.59
N ILE A 186 7.04 9.53 -4.10
CA ILE A 186 6.25 8.48 -4.76
C ILE A 186 4.79 8.90 -4.88
N ALA A 187 4.18 9.38 -3.79
CA ALA A 187 2.79 9.82 -3.76
C ALA A 187 2.53 10.99 -4.72
N THR A 188 3.49 11.89 -4.88
CA THR A 188 3.43 12.98 -5.87
C THR A 188 3.37 12.44 -7.29
N ILE A 189 4.27 11.51 -7.63
CA ILE A 189 4.30 10.86 -8.96
C ILE A 189 2.99 10.13 -9.22
N VAL A 190 2.53 9.31 -8.27
CA VAL A 190 1.25 8.57 -8.40
C VAL A 190 0.09 9.55 -8.55
N SER A 191 0.03 10.62 -7.76
CA SER A 191 -1.04 11.61 -7.84
C SER A 191 -1.06 12.33 -9.19
N GLN A 192 0.11 12.68 -9.73
CA GLN A 192 0.24 13.32 -11.05
C GLN A 192 -0.21 12.40 -12.18
N GLU A 193 0.17 11.11 -12.10
CA GLU A 193 -0.20 10.10 -13.08
C GLU A 193 -1.73 9.97 -13.19
N PHE A 194 -2.44 9.88 -12.06
CA PHE A 194 -3.90 9.86 -12.05
C PHE A 194 -4.53 11.19 -12.47
N ALA A 195 -3.93 12.33 -12.09
CA ALA A 195 -4.41 13.66 -12.47
C ALA A 195 -4.41 13.87 -13.99
N ALA A 196 -3.45 13.30 -14.71
CA ALA A 196 -3.40 13.32 -16.17
C ALA A 196 -4.64 12.65 -16.82
N HIS A 197 -5.33 11.78 -16.08
CA HIS A 197 -6.57 11.11 -16.51
C HIS A 197 -7.83 11.72 -15.88
N GLY A 198 -7.74 12.92 -15.30
CA GLY A 198 -8.87 13.60 -14.66
C GLY A 198 -9.36 12.91 -13.38
N LEU A 199 -8.49 12.09 -12.76
CA LEU A 199 -8.75 11.41 -11.50
C LEU A 199 -7.93 12.05 -10.38
N HIS A 200 -8.39 11.89 -9.14
CA HIS A 200 -7.71 12.41 -7.96
C HIS A 200 -7.43 11.29 -6.97
N VAL A 201 -6.19 11.20 -6.50
CA VAL A 201 -5.81 10.21 -5.48
C VAL A 201 -6.00 10.86 -4.11
N VAL A 202 -6.89 10.28 -3.31
CA VAL A 202 -7.31 10.79 -2.00
C VAL A 202 -6.31 10.42 -0.92
N ASP A 203 -5.90 9.15 -0.90
CA ASP A 203 -4.86 8.59 -0.06
C ASP A 203 -4.32 7.29 -0.69
N GLY A 204 -3.20 6.83 -0.16
CA GLY A 204 -2.60 5.56 -0.55
C GLY A 204 -1.69 5.01 0.53
N LYS A 205 -1.23 3.78 0.34
CA LYS A 205 -0.38 3.06 1.29
C LYS A 205 0.79 2.40 0.57
N PHE A 206 1.99 2.57 1.10
CA PHE A 206 3.19 1.91 0.61
C PHE A 206 3.86 1.09 1.70
N GLU A 207 4.57 0.06 1.30
CA GLU A 207 5.51 -0.66 2.17
C GLU A 207 6.92 -0.30 1.75
N LEU A 208 7.78 -0.09 2.74
CA LEU A 208 9.20 0.19 2.53
C LEU A 208 10.03 -0.98 3.07
N GLY A 209 11.27 -1.09 2.59
CA GLY A 209 12.20 -2.12 3.03
C GLY A 209 13.64 -1.68 2.91
N ARG A 210 14.53 -2.35 3.65
CA ARG A 210 15.98 -2.23 3.54
C ARG A 210 16.48 -3.20 2.49
N LEU A 211 17.16 -2.72 1.46
CA LEU A 211 17.81 -3.58 0.48
C LEU A 211 18.87 -4.46 1.16
N GLN A 212 18.87 -5.76 0.85
CA GLN A 212 19.90 -6.67 1.35
C GLN A 212 21.26 -6.30 0.74
N GLY A 213 22.30 -6.30 1.57
CA GLY A 213 23.67 -5.96 1.13
C GLY A 213 23.94 -4.46 0.92
N ALA A 214 22.93 -3.59 1.08
CA ALA A 214 23.09 -2.14 1.03
C ALA A 214 22.64 -1.53 2.37
N ALA A 215 23.58 -1.45 3.31
CA ALA A 215 23.32 -0.88 4.64
C ALA A 215 22.65 0.51 4.51
N ASP A 216 21.56 0.71 5.25
CA ASP A 216 20.79 1.95 5.33
C ASP A 216 20.07 2.44 4.05
N LYS A 217 19.98 1.63 2.98
CA LYS A 217 19.19 2.00 1.79
C LYS A 217 17.74 1.52 1.90
N ILE A 218 16.86 2.45 2.29
CA ILE A 218 15.41 2.27 2.31
C ILE A 218 14.83 2.54 0.92
N VAL A 219 14.01 1.61 0.43
CA VAL A 219 13.34 1.69 -0.88
C VAL A 219 11.86 1.28 -0.76
N ILE A 220 11.05 1.64 -1.75
CA ILE A 220 9.70 1.05 -1.87
C ILE A 220 9.79 -0.42 -2.27
N ILE A 221 9.03 -1.25 -1.56
CA ILE A 221 8.93 -2.70 -1.78
C ILE A 221 7.46 -3.10 -2.03
N ASP A 222 7.19 -4.41 -2.08
CA ASP A 222 5.89 -4.99 -2.42
C ASP A 222 5.38 -4.55 -3.80
N GLU A 223 4.30 -3.77 -3.84
CA GLU A 223 3.67 -3.27 -5.07
C GLU A 223 3.05 -1.88 -4.87
N ILE A 224 2.88 -1.16 -5.97
CA ILE A 224 1.84 -0.13 -6.07
C ILE A 224 0.67 -0.80 -6.78
N SER A 225 -0.48 -0.90 -6.10
CA SER A 225 -1.66 -1.58 -6.63
C SER A 225 -2.95 -0.80 -6.40
N PRO A 226 -4.03 -1.12 -7.12
CA PRO A 226 -5.32 -0.47 -6.93
C PRO A 226 -5.87 -0.65 -5.52
N ASP A 227 -5.56 -1.78 -4.87
CA ASP A 227 -6.08 -2.12 -3.54
C ASP A 227 -5.46 -1.23 -2.45
N VAL A 228 -4.31 -0.59 -2.72
CA VAL A 228 -3.62 0.30 -1.79
C VAL A 228 -3.86 1.78 -2.08
N LEU A 229 -4.74 2.12 -3.04
CA LEU A 229 -5.05 3.50 -3.43
C LEU A 229 -6.54 3.78 -3.32
N ARG A 230 -6.91 4.98 -2.82
CA ARG A 230 -8.26 5.51 -2.98
C ARG A 230 -8.26 6.59 -4.04
N VAL A 231 -8.86 6.30 -5.18
CA VAL A 231 -8.95 7.23 -6.31
C VAL A 231 -10.40 7.68 -6.47
N CYS A 232 -10.64 8.96 -6.78
CA CYS A 232 -11.97 9.49 -7.04
C CYS A 232 -12.04 10.32 -8.31
N ARG A 233 -13.27 10.48 -8.81
CA ARG A 233 -13.63 11.39 -9.90
C ARG A 233 -14.34 12.63 -9.34
N GLY A 234 -14.34 13.72 -10.10
CA GLY A 234 -15.07 14.95 -9.73
C GLY A 234 -14.47 15.69 -8.53
N TYR A 235 -13.15 15.60 -8.34
CA TYR A 235 -12.43 16.43 -7.38
C TYR A 235 -12.43 17.88 -7.86
N VAL A 236 -12.90 18.79 -7.00
CA VAL A 236 -12.98 20.23 -7.26
C VAL A 236 -12.28 20.96 -6.12
N PRO A 237 -10.98 21.28 -6.22
CA PRO A 237 -10.25 21.97 -5.16
C PRO A 237 -10.66 23.44 -5.04
N ASP A 238 -10.68 23.98 -3.81
CA ASP A 238 -10.57 25.44 -3.56
C ASP A 238 -9.10 25.91 -3.62
N ALA A 239 -8.84 27.19 -3.33
CA ALA A 239 -7.50 27.77 -3.36
C ALA A 239 -6.54 27.08 -2.37
N GLU A 240 -7.06 26.49 -1.30
CA GLU A 240 -6.32 25.74 -0.29
C GLU A 240 -6.24 24.23 -0.62
N GLY A 241 -6.81 23.81 -1.75
CA GLY A 241 -6.86 22.42 -2.21
C GLY A 241 -7.90 21.57 -1.47
N HIS A 242 -8.81 22.16 -0.70
CA HIS A 242 -9.88 21.39 -0.09
C HIS A 242 -10.92 21.01 -1.15
N CYS A 243 -11.42 19.77 -1.11
CA CYS A 243 -12.43 19.32 -2.05
C CYS A 243 -13.77 20.02 -1.76
N GLN A 244 -14.29 20.80 -2.70
CA GLN A 244 -15.59 21.48 -2.62
C GLN A 244 -16.77 20.52 -2.88
N ALA A 245 -16.55 19.44 -3.64
CA ALA A 245 -17.56 18.43 -3.94
C ALA A 245 -17.91 17.51 -2.74
N TYR A 246 -17.25 17.69 -1.58
CA TYR A 246 -17.41 16.81 -0.43
C TYR A 246 -18.86 16.74 0.09
N GLN A 247 -19.64 17.83 0.02
CA GLN A 247 -21.04 17.85 0.47
C GLN A 247 -21.94 16.91 -0.33
N GLN A 248 -21.64 16.70 -1.62
CA GLN A 248 -22.40 15.83 -2.51
C GLN A 248 -21.87 14.38 -2.53
N CYS A 249 -20.60 14.21 -2.13
CA CYS A 249 -19.87 12.95 -2.19
C CYS A 249 -19.89 12.17 -0.87
N VAL A 250 -19.79 12.88 0.27
CA VAL A 250 -19.52 12.29 1.58
C VAL A 250 -20.82 11.99 2.32
N ARG A 251 -20.93 10.77 2.83
CA ARG A 251 -21.94 10.37 3.82
C ARG A 251 -21.25 9.86 5.07
N THR A 252 -21.72 10.27 6.23
CA THR A 252 -21.18 9.84 7.53
C THR A 252 -22.30 9.36 8.43
N ALA A 253 -22.04 8.37 9.27
CA ALA A 253 -22.96 7.96 10.34
C ALA A 253 -22.20 7.76 11.65
N LEU A 254 -22.94 7.81 12.76
CA LEU A 254 -22.49 7.42 14.09
C LEU A 254 -23.56 6.49 14.66
N VAL A 255 -23.25 5.21 14.77
CA VAL A 255 -24.15 4.17 15.29
C VAL A 255 -23.37 3.42 16.36
N ASP A 256 -23.92 3.34 17.57
CA ASP A 256 -23.31 2.64 18.72
C ASP A 256 -21.84 3.03 18.97
N GLY A 257 -21.54 4.33 18.89
CA GLY A 257 -20.18 4.85 19.08
C GLY A 257 -19.23 4.62 17.89
N ARG A 258 -19.64 3.87 16.87
CA ARG A 258 -18.84 3.63 15.65
C ARG A 258 -19.15 4.66 14.58
N ARG A 259 -18.11 5.40 14.17
CA ARG A 259 -18.18 6.33 13.04
C ARG A 259 -17.98 5.61 11.72
N THR A 260 -18.77 5.94 10.72
CA THR A 260 -18.56 5.54 9.33
C THR A 260 -18.44 6.77 8.43
N ILE A 261 -17.72 6.61 7.33
CA ILE A 261 -17.60 7.60 6.26
C ILE A 261 -17.52 6.87 4.94
N GLU A 262 -18.36 7.29 3.99
CA GLU A 262 -18.46 6.76 2.64
C GLU A 262 -18.28 7.89 1.63
N ASN A 263 -17.59 7.60 0.54
CA ASN A 263 -17.33 8.54 -0.55
C ASN A 263 -17.96 8.00 -1.84
N LYS A 264 -19.02 8.65 -2.31
CA LYS A 264 -19.79 8.22 -3.49
C LYS A 264 -18.98 8.15 -4.78
N TYR A 265 -17.98 9.03 -4.93
CA TYR A 265 -17.25 9.20 -6.19
C TYR A 265 -15.91 8.47 -6.24
N VAL A 266 -15.65 7.52 -5.33
CA VAL A 266 -14.50 6.62 -5.44
C VAL A 266 -14.64 5.80 -6.72
N VAL A 267 -13.56 5.74 -7.49
CA VAL A 267 -13.48 4.98 -8.73
C VAL A 267 -13.10 3.54 -8.38
N PRO A 268 -13.90 2.54 -8.76
CA PRO A 268 -13.54 1.14 -8.60
C PRO A 268 -12.22 0.82 -9.29
N ALA A 269 -11.40 -0.05 -8.69
CA ALA A 269 -10.12 -0.48 -9.24
C ALA A 269 -10.17 -0.89 -10.72
N PRO A 270 -11.13 -1.73 -11.19
CA PRO A 270 -11.18 -2.14 -12.60
C PRO A 270 -11.30 -0.98 -13.60
N ASP A 271 -11.97 0.10 -13.22
CA ASP A 271 -12.21 1.25 -14.10
C ASP A 271 -10.89 1.95 -14.45
N PHE A 272 -10.04 2.20 -13.44
CA PHE A 272 -8.78 2.92 -13.65
C PHE A 272 -7.59 2.03 -14.00
N MET A 273 -7.63 0.74 -13.65
CA MET A 273 -6.59 -0.21 -14.08
C MET A 273 -6.47 -0.28 -15.61
N SER A 274 -7.59 -0.10 -16.31
CA SER A 274 -7.63 -0.14 -17.77
C SER A 274 -6.92 1.04 -18.46
N MET A 275 -6.58 2.08 -17.70
CA MET A 275 -5.97 3.32 -18.20
C MET A 275 -4.44 3.18 -18.37
N PHE A 276 -3.80 2.31 -17.59
CA PHE A 276 -2.34 2.13 -17.55
C PHE A 276 -1.92 0.86 -18.31
N ARG A 277 -2.25 0.81 -19.61
CA ARG A 277 -1.92 -0.31 -20.51
C ARG A 277 -0.56 -0.14 -21.17
#